data_AF-A0A7W6EZ79-F1
#
_entry.id   AF-A0A7W6EZ79-F1
#
_cell.length_a   1.000
_cell.length_b   1.000
_cell.length_c   1.000
_cell.angle_alpha   90.00
_cell.angle_beta   90.00
_cell.angle_gamma   90.00
#
_symmetry.space_group_name_H-M   'P 1'
#
loop_
_entity.id
_entity.type
_entity.pdbx_description
1 polymer ?
#
loop_
_entity_poly.entity_id
_entity_poly.type
_entity_poly.pdbx_seq_one_letter_code
_entity_poly.pdbx_strand_id
1 'polypeptide(L)'
;MTDDEIRVAAAEKLLEERNFGATITETTPLAMTPYVMEFAGSLGGGSPAILPVSEDPLGRYGWCNDGVRLKVAAEGGEPVYGWVIWEWAPALLTAEFHCVWRSPEGALIDITPKPRREETIVFVDDAAYPADFDFDQRPRNRRMNIYGPAIRAARLEGLLGRMTPSQRQYETGRAAKAGLSLDQWLARKTSADAVSDAIDGLIAACDEFEVYYDSLGMSGFVRVDQTFAALGRKRLAAQARCKVLLRGLKNPAAGHAADVGAA
;
A
#
# COMPACT_ATOMS: atom_id res chain seq x y z
N MET A 1 17.20 1.57 21.01
CA MET A 1 16.79 2.88 21.54
C MET A 1 15.99 2.63 22.80
N THR A 2 16.05 3.52 23.78
CA THR A 2 15.19 3.49 24.96
C THR A 2 13.77 3.93 24.60
N ASP A 3 12.78 3.64 25.45
CA ASP A 3 11.39 4.05 25.23
C ASP A 3 11.24 5.59 25.11
N ASP A 4 12.06 6.34 25.83
CA ASP A 4 12.05 7.81 25.76
C ASP A 4 12.69 8.33 24.46
N GLU A 5 13.78 7.71 24.01
CA GLU A 5 14.38 8.02 22.70
C GLU A 5 13.39 7.74 21.56
N ILE A 6 12.67 6.60 21.62
CA ILE A 6 11.63 6.25 20.64
C ILE A 6 10.49 7.27 20.69
N ARG A 7 10.06 7.69 21.88
CA ARG A 7 8.99 8.70 22.04
C ARG A 7 9.36 10.03 21.38
N VAL A 8 10.59 10.51 21.59
CA VAL A 8 11.09 11.74 20.98
C VAL A 8 11.21 11.59 19.46
N ALA A 9 11.86 10.53 18.99
CA ALA A 9 12.06 10.28 17.56
C ALA A 9 10.72 10.11 16.81
N ALA A 10 9.74 9.43 17.41
CA ALA A 10 8.39 9.28 16.85
C ALA A 10 7.67 10.62 16.72
N ALA A 11 7.77 11.49 17.73
CA ALA A 11 7.15 12.81 17.71
C ALA A 11 7.79 13.74 16.66
N GLU A 12 9.12 13.74 16.57
CA GLU A 12 9.86 14.50 15.56
C GLU A 12 9.51 14.03 14.14
N LYS A 13 9.56 12.71 13.90
CA LYS A 13 9.20 12.11 12.60
C LYS A 13 7.76 12.43 12.20
N LEU A 14 6.81 12.35 13.13
CA LEU A 14 5.40 12.68 12.87
C LEU A 14 5.22 14.16 12.53
N LEU A 15 5.93 15.05 13.24
CA LEU A 15 5.90 16.48 13.01
C LEU A 15 6.51 16.84 11.65
N GLU A 16 7.62 16.20 11.29
CA GLU A 16 8.26 16.36 9.97
C GLU A 16 7.29 15.98 8.84
N GLU A 17 6.64 14.81 8.92
CA GLU A 17 5.69 14.37 7.89
C GLU A 17 4.45 15.28 7.79
N ARG A 18 3.99 15.82 8.92
CA ARG A 18 2.89 16.79 8.97
C ARG A 18 3.27 18.13 8.35
N ASN A 19 4.47 18.63 8.62
CA ASN A 19 4.89 19.98 8.23
C ASN A 19 5.37 20.07 6.78
N PHE A 20 6.05 19.06 6.25
CA PHE A 20 6.60 19.10 4.89
C PHE A 20 5.56 18.80 3.79
N GLY A 21 4.26 18.88 4.12
CA GLY A 21 3.17 18.61 3.19
C GLY A 21 3.32 17.21 2.62
N ALA A 22 3.22 16.19 3.49
CA ALA A 22 3.22 14.77 3.16
C ALA A 22 4.09 14.42 1.93
N THR A 23 5.40 14.24 2.16
CA THR A 23 6.27 13.62 1.14
C THR A 23 5.67 12.29 0.64
N ILE A 24 4.94 11.63 1.55
CA ILE A 24 4.01 10.52 1.37
C ILE A 24 2.70 11.02 0.75
N THR A 25 2.45 10.65 -0.50
CA THR A 25 1.17 10.96 -1.18
C THR A 25 0.06 9.99 -0.80
N GLU A 26 0.40 8.96 -0.03
CA GLU A 26 -0.52 7.94 0.42
C GLU A 26 -1.37 8.39 1.61
N THR A 27 -2.56 7.79 1.73
CA THR A 27 -3.52 7.90 2.83
C THR A 27 -4.27 6.57 2.94
N THR A 28 -5.03 6.34 4.01
CA THR A 28 -5.91 5.15 4.05
C THR A 28 -6.89 5.16 2.85
N PRO A 29 -7.17 4.01 2.21
CA PRO A 29 -8.21 3.92 1.20
C PRO A 29 -9.55 4.44 1.73
N LEU A 30 -10.25 5.24 0.93
CA LEU A 30 -11.56 5.79 1.30
C LEU A 30 -12.71 4.78 1.18
N ALA A 31 -12.49 3.69 0.44
CA ALA A 31 -13.48 2.65 0.20
C ALA A 31 -12.81 1.30 -0.04
N MET A 32 -13.54 0.23 0.27
CA MET A 32 -13.13 -1.15 0.02
C MET A 32 -13.35 -1.52 -1.46
N THR A 33 -12.57 -0.92 -2.36
CA THR A 33 -12.69 -1.15 -3.81
C THR A 33 -12.29 -2.58 -4.18
N PRO A 34 -12.67 -3.09 -5.38
CA PRO A 34 -12.20 -4.39 -5.85
C PRO A 34 -10.67 -4.54 -5.85
N TYR A 35 -9.93 -3.46 -6.11
CA TYR A 35 -8.46 -3.47 -6.04
C TYR A 35 -7.94 -3.60 -4.61
N VAL A 36 -8.59 -2.98 -3.62
CA VAL A 36 -8.23 -3.15 -2.20
C VAL A 36 -8.50 -4.60 -1.78
N MET A 37 -9.63 -5.18 -2.17
CA MET A 37 -9.98 -6.57 -1.87
C MET A 37 -9.02 -7.57 -2.52
N GLU A 38 -8.71 -7.36 -3.81
CA GLU A 38 -7.74 -8.19 -4.55
C GLU A 38 -6.35 -8.12 -3.90
N PHE A 39 -5.90 -6.90 -3.58
CA PHE A 39 -4.60 -6.71 -2.97
C PHE A 39 -4.52 -7.35 -1.58
N ALA A 40 -5.52 -7.13 -0.73
CA ALA A 40 -5.63 -7.74 0.60
C ALA A 40 -5.61 -9.28 0.52
N GLY A 41 -6.36 -9.88 -0.40
CA GLY A 41 -6.36 -11.32 -0.63
C GLY A 41 -5.00 -11.89 -1.06
N SER A 42 -4.14 -11.06 -1.66
CA SER A 42 -2.78 -11.47 -2.04
C SER A 42 -1.78 -11.50 -0.87
N LEU A 43 -2.13 -10.90 0.28
CA LEU A 43 -1.20 -10.72 1.41
C LEU A 43 -1.00 -12.00 2.23
N GLY A 44 -1.95 -12.94 2.18
CA GLY A 44 -1.91 -14.19 2.94
C GLY A 44 -2.59 -14.12 4.32
N GLY A 45 -3.13 -12.95 4.69
CA GLY A 45 -3.87 -12.73 5.93
C GLY A 45 -5.38 -12.98 5.83
N GLY A 46 -6.11 -12.46 6.81
CA GLY A 46 -7.57 -12.48 6.91
C GLY A 46 -8.27 -11.54 5.92
N SER A 47 -9.54 -11.24 6.18
CA SER A 47 -10.30 -10.28 5.37
C SER A 47 -9.98 -8.84 5.81
N PRO A 48 -9.87 -7.88 4.88
CA PRO A 48 -9.60 -6.49 5.25
C PRO A 48 -10.76 -5.93 6.09
N ALA A 49 -10.41 -5.23 7.16
CA ALA A 49 -11.34 -4.57 8.07
C ALA A 49 -11.00 -3.07 8.19
N ILE A 50 -12.03 -2.25 8.38
CA ILE A 50 -11.84 -0.84 8.74
C ILE A 50 -11.71 -0.76 10.25
N LEU A 51 -10.56 -0.35 10.75
CA LEU A 51 -10.30 -0.19 12.18
C LEU A 51 -10.30 1.30 12.57
N PRO A 52 -10.79 1.65 13.76
CA PRO A 52 -10.62 3.00 14.29
C PRO A 52 -9.15 3.28 14.61
N VAL A 53 -8.74 4.51 14.34
CA VAL A 53 -7.51 5.09 14.87
C VAL A 53 -7.87 5.86 16.14
N SER A 54 -7.21 5.53 17.25
CA SER A 54 -7.39 6.24 18.52
C SER A 54 -6.16 7.11 18.81
N GLU A 55 -6.39 8.37 19.18
CA GLU A 55 -5.31 9.21 19.70
C GLU A 55 -4.93 8.72 21.11
N ASP A 56 -3.81 8.01 21.19
CA ASP A 56 -3.30 7.44 22.44
C ASP A 56 -1.93 8.05 22.81
N PRO A 57 -1.69 8.47 24.07
CA PRO A 57 -0.38 8.96 24.51
C PRO A 57 0.77 7.96 24.37
N LEU A 58 0.48 6.66 24.28
CA LEU A 58 1.44 5.57 24.06
C LEU A 58 1.65 5.25 22.58
N GLY A 59 0.85 5.82 21.67
CA GLY A 59 1.04 5.72 20.23
C GLY A 59 2.41 6.26 19.77
N ARG A 60 3.09 5.54 18.86
CA ARG A 60 4.42 5.92 18.34
C ARG A 60 4.45 5.82 16.82
N TYR A 61 4.46 6.95 16.12
CA TYR A 61 4.54 6.99 14.65
C TYR A 61 5.89 6.44 14.16
N GLY A 62 5.87 5.40 13.32
CA GLY A 62 7.06 4.68 12.84
C GLY A 62 7.57 3.59 13.79
N TRP A 63 6.96 3.42 14.97
CA TRP A 63 7.28 2.40 15.98
C TRP A 63 5.99 1.80 16.55
N CYS A 64 5.08 1.35 15.68
CA CYS A 64 3.76 0.86 16.09
C CYS A 64 3.84 -0.30 17.10
N ASN A 65 4.79 -1.23 16.92
CA ASN A 65 5.00 -2.34 17.85
C ASN A 65 5.37 -1.86 19.26
N ASP A 66 6.24 -0.84 19.39
CA ASP A 66 6.67 -0.33 20.69
C ASP A 66 5.53 0.40 21.39
N GLY A 67 4.74 1.16 20.63
CA GLY A 67 3.54 1.80 21.16
C GLY A 67 2.54 0.77 21.69
N VAL A 68 2.28 -0.29 20.91
CA VAL A 68 1.37 -1.38 21.32
C VAL A 68 1.94 -2.16 22.50
N ARG A 69 3.24 -2.45 22.54
CA ARG A 69 3.90 -3.09 23.70
C ARG A 69 3.68 -2.29 24.98
N LEU A 70 3.85 -0.97 24.92
CA LEU A 70 3.59 -0.08 26.07
C LEU A 70 2.11 -0.08 26.44
N LYS A 71 1.20 -0.07 25.47
CA LYS A 71 -0.24 -0.14 25.69
C LYS A 71 -0.65 -1.44 26.39
N VAL A 72 -0.12 -2.57 25.93
CA VAL A 72 -0.38 -3.88 26.55
C VAL A 72 0.15 -3.94 27.97
N ALA A 73 1.34 -3.38 28.23
CA ALA A 73 1.89 -3.33 29.58
C ALA A 73 1.06 -2.45 30.54
N ALA A 74 0.46 -1.37 30.03
CA ALA A 74 -0.33 -0.43 30.83
C ALA A 74 -1.79 -0.87 31.04
N GLU A 75 -2.42 -1.43 30.02
CA GLU A 75 -3.87 -1.64 29.96
C GLU A 75 -4.28 -3.08 29.61
N GLY A 76 -3.33 -3.99 29.43
CA GLY A 76 -3.58 -5.37 29.03
C GLY A 76 -3.96 -5.51 27.55
N GLY A 77 -4.60 -6.62 27.19
CA GLY A 77 -4.86 -6.97 25.80
C GLY A 77 -3.64 -7.62 25.13
N GLU A 78 -3.53 -7.53 23.82
CA GLU A 78 -2.45 -8.16 23.06
C GLU A 78 -2.11 -7.43 21.76
N PRO A 79 -0.87 -7.57 21.24
CA PRO A 79 -0.52 -7.10 19.91
C PRO A 79 -1.16 -7.98 18.84
N VAL A 80 -1.61 -7.35 17.76
CA VAL A 80 -2.08 -8.03 16.55
C VAL A 80 -1.29 -7.52 15.36
N TYR A 81 -0.61 -8.44 14.68
CA TYR A 81 0.22 -8.15 13.52
C TYR A 81 -0.52 -8.40 12.22
N GLY A 82 -0.16 -7.64 11.20
CA GLY A 82 -0.79 -7.70 9.91
C GLY A 82 -0.33 -6.57 9.01
N TRP A 83 -1.24 -6.10 8.15
CA TRP A 83 -0.93 -5.15 7.11
C TRP A 83 -1.88 -3.96 7.17
N VAL A 84 -1.35 -2.75 7.28
CA VAL A 84 -2.12 -1.55 6.98
C VAL A 84 -2.02 -1.28 5.47
N ILE A 85 -3.17 -1.00 4.83
CA ILE A 85 -3.22 -0.64 3.43
C ILE A 85 -3.22 0.88 3.30
N TRP A 86 -2.29 1.37 2.48
CA TRP A 86 -2.16 2.77 2.08
C TRP A 86 -2.44 2.91 0.58
N GLU A 87 -3.10 4.00 0.19
CA GLU A 87 -3.44 4.31 -1.20
C GLU A 87 -2.82 5.62 -1.64
N TRP A 88 -2.02 5.58 -2.71
CA TRP A 88 -1.72 6.76 -3.51
C TRP A 88 -2.60 6.73 -4.75
N ALA A 89 -3.80 7.30 -4.65
CA ALA A 89 -4.73 7.33 -5.77
C ALA A 89 -4.24 8.24 -6.90
N PRO A 90 -4.40 7.85 -8.18
CA PRO A 90 -4.93 6.57 -8.69
C PRO A 90 -3.84 5.52 -9.00
N ALA A 91 -2.67 5.64 -8.40
CA ALA A 91 -1.44 4.97 -8.81
C ALA A 91 -1.28 3.56 -8.24
N LEU A 92 -1.14 3.45 -6.91
CA LEU A 92 -0.76 2.21 -6.26
C LEU A 92 -1.36 2.07 -4.86
N LEU A 93 -1.43 0.82 -4.40
CA LEU A 93 -1.63 0.45 -3.01
C LEU A 93 -0.30 -0.04 -2.41
N THR A 94 -0.05 0.31 -1.15
CA THR A 94 1.07 -0.19 -0.35
C THR A 94 0.50 -0.91 0.87
N ALA A 95 0.95 -2.13 1.13
CA ALA A 95 0.72 -2.85 2.37
C ALA A 95 1.97 -2.69 3.23
N GLU A 96 1.83 -1.95 4.33
CA GLU A 96 2.88 -1.78 5.34
C GLU A 96 2.65 -2.76 6.48
N PHE A 97 3.68 -3.52 6.86
CA PHE A 97 3.56 -4.43 8.00
C PHE A 97 3.40 -3.63 9.30
N HIS A 98 2.34 -3.92 10.03
CA HIS A 98 1.84 -3.04 11.10
C HIS A 98 1.40 -3.82 12.32
N CYS A 99 1.43 -3.17 13.48
CA CYS A 99 0.97 -3.70 14.75
C CYS A 99 -0.18 -2.82 15.27
N VAL A 100 -1.31 -3.44 15.58
CA VAL A 100 -2.46 -2.81 16.23
C VAL A 100 -2.70 -3.44 17.59
N TRP A 101 -3.44 -2.75 18.45
CA TRP A 101 -3.77 -3.25 19.78
C TRP A 101 -5.14 -3.94 19.75
N ARG A 102 -5.21 -5.17 20.29
CA ARG A 102 -6.48 -5.79 20.66
C ARG A 102 -6.72 -5.53 22.14
N SER A 103 -7.80 -4.81 22.46
CA SER A 103 -8.16 -4.51 23.84
C SER A 103 -8.54 -5.77 24.62
N PRO A 104 -8.57 -5.75 25.97
CA PRO A 104 -9.09 -6.86 26.78
C PRO A 104 -10.51 -7.30 26.42
N GLU A 105 -11.33 -6.37 25.89
CA GLU A 105 -12.69 -6.61 25.41
C GLU A 105 -12.74 -7.16 23.97
N GLY A 106 -11.60 -7.31 23.31
CA GLY A 106 -11.46 -7.88 21.96
C GLY A 106 -11.54 -6.86 20.82
N ALA A 107 -11.61 -5.56 21.10
CA ALA A 107 -11.66 -4.53 20.07
C ALA A 107 -10.29 -4.33 19.41
N LEU A 108 -10.23 -4.30 18.08
CA LEU A 108 -9.01 -3.97 17.32
C LEU A 108 -8.95 -2.47 17.08
N ILE A 109 -7.87 -1.82 17.54
CA ILE A 109 -7.69 -0.38 17.51
C ILE A 109 -6.25 -0.07 17.09
N ASP A 110 -6.08 0.82 16.12
CA ASP A 110 -4.77 1.37 15.84
C ASP A 110 -4.52 2.59 16.72
N ILE A 111 -3.58 2.48 17.65
CA ILE A 111 -3.19 3.59 18.52
C ILE A 111 -2.08 4.46 17.91
N THR A 112 -1.59 4.10 16.72
CA THR A 112 -0.47 4.79 16.07
C THR A 112 -0.97 6.10 15.45
N PRO A 113 -0.44 7.27 15.88
CA PRO A 113 -0.88 8.55 15.33
C PRO A 113 -0.50 8.65 13.84
N LYS A 114 -1.42 9.19 13.04
CA LYS A 114 -1.25 9.26 11.58
C LYS A 114 -0.88 10.67 11.10
N PRO A 115 -0.06 10.78 10.03
CA PRO A 115 0.43 12.07 9.54
C PRO A 115 -0.70 12.93 8.96
N ARG A 116 -1.71 12.33 8.30
CA ARG A 116 -2.85 13.09 7.75
C ARG A 116 -4.07 13.07 8.66
N ARG A 117 -3.92 12.59 9.90
CA ARG A 117 -4.99 12.49 10.91
C ARG A 117 -6.13 11.58 10.45
N GLU A 118 -5.79 10.50 9.77
CA GLU A 118 -6.72 9.43 9.45
C GLU A 118 -7.38 8.91 10.74
N GLU A 119 -8.71 8.91 10.78
CA GLU A 119 -9.51 8.42 11.90
C GLU A 119 -9.77 6.92 11.81
N THR A 120 -9.48 6.33 10.65
CA THR A 120 -9.59 4.89 10.39
C THR A 120 -8.42 4.41 9.53
N ILE A 121 -8.16 3.11 9.57
CA ILE A 121 -7.27 2.42 8.63
C ILE A 121 -7.96 1.21 8.03
N VAL A 122 -7.54 0.81 6.82
CA VAL A 122 -7.81 -0.53 6.31
C VAL A 122 -6.70 -1.46 6.79
N PHE A 123 -7.06 -2.47 7.58
CA PHE A 123 -6.13 -3.43 8.17
C PHE A 123 -6.49 -4.85 7.76
N VAL A 124 -5.46 -5.66 7.47
CA VAL A 124 -5.56 -7.09 7.21
C VAL A 124 -4.78 -7.80 8.30
N ASP A 125 -5.46 -8.47 9.21
CA ASP A 125 -4.80 -9.29 10.23
C ASP A 125 -4.09 -10.48 9.58
N ASP A 126 -2.94 -10.90 10.12
CA ASP A 126 -2.19 -12.00 9.54
C ASP A 126 -1.77 -13.00 10.63
N ALA A 127 -2.55 -14.07 10.74
CA ALA A 127 -2.39 -15.10 11.77
C ALA A 127 -1.08 -15.90 11.65
N ALA A 128 -0.30 -15.72 10.58
CA ALA A 128 1.05 -16.27 10.48
C ALA A 128 2.03 -15.60 11.47
N TYR A 129 1.67 -14.42 12.01
CA TYR A 129 2.48 -13.64 12.94
C TYR A 129 1.83 -13.63 14.34
N PRO A 130 2.25 -14.52 15.26
CA PRO A 130 1.66 -14.63 16.60
C PRO A 130 1.99 -13.41 17.48
N ALA A 131 1.31 -13.28 18.63
CA ALA A 131 1.46 -12.14 19.53
C ALA A 131 2.89 -11.97 20.11
N ASP A 132 3.69 -13.04 20.14
CA ASP A 132 5.09 -13.04 20.57
C ASP A 132 6.08 -12.90 19.39
N PHE A 133 5.59 -12.58 18.19
CA PHE A 133 6.41 -12.37 17.01
C PHE A 133 7.44 -11.24 17.21
N ASP A 134 8.68 -11.52 16.81
CA ASP A 134 9.76 -10.54 16.79
C ASP A 134 9.56 -9.56 15.63
N PHE A 135 9.06 -8.36 15.92
CA PHE A 135 8.77 -7.33 14.93
C PHE A 135 10.01 -6.84 14.16
N ASP A 136 11.22 -7.08 14.68
CA ASP A 136 12.44 -6.78 13.95
C ASP A 136 12.68 -7.76 12.78
N GLN A 137 11.98 -8.90 12.75
CA GLN A 137 11.97 -9.87 11.66
C GLN A 137 10.78 -9.70 10.70
N ARG A 138 10.07 -8.56 10.77
CA ARG A 138 8.91 -8.29 9.92
C ARG A 138 9.20 -8.45 8.42
N PRO A 139 8.19 -8.86 7.63
CA PRO A 139 8.31 -8.85 6.18
C PRO A 139 8.42 -7.42 5.64
N ARG A 140 8.95 -7.30 4.42
CA ARG A 140 8.96 -6.04 3.66
C ARG A 140 7.56 -5.64 3.23
N ASN A 141 7.41 -4.34 2.98
CA ASN A 141 6.19 -3.78 2.41
C ASN A 141 5.89 -4.42 1.06
N ARG A 142 4.61 -4.58 0.74
CA ARG A 142 4.14 -5.06 -0.56
C ARG A 142 3.42 -3.95 -1.28
N ARG A 143 3.48 -3.92 -2.62
CA ARG A 143 2.87 -2.84 -3.41
C ARG A 143 2.15 -3.40 -4.63
N MET A 144 1.05 -2.76 -5.03
CA MET A 144 0.28 -3.13 -6.20
C MET A 144 -0.04 -1.90 -7.05
N ASN A 145 0.31 -1.95 -8.34
CA ASN A 145 -0.10 -0.95 -9.32
C ASN A 145 -1.60 -1.12 -9.63
N ILE A 146 -2.41 -0.15 -9.20
CA ILE A 146 -3.86 -0.14 -9.43
C ILE A 146 -4.25 0.67 -10.68
N TYR A 147 -3.35 1.55 -11.17
CA TYR A 147 -3.58 2.33 -12.38
C TYR A 147 -3.60 1.45 -13.65
N GLY A 148 -2.60 0.58 -13.77
CA GLY A 148 -2.38 -0.26 -14.95
C GLY A 148 -3.59 -1.15 -15.29
N PRO A 149 -4.09 -1.97 -14.34
CA PRO A 149 -5.30 -2.76 -14.54
C PRO A 149 -6.51 -1.92 -14.97
N ALA A 150 -6.75 -0.80 -14.28
CA ALA A 150 -7.90 0.08 -14.56
C ALA A 150 -7.86 0.68 -15.97
N ILE A 151 -6.71 1.18 -16.41
CA ILE A 151 -6.56 1.74 -17.76
C ILE A 151 -6.60 0.64 -18.83
N ARG A 152 -6.02 -0.53 -18.58
CA ARG A 152 -6.11 -1.65 -19.52
C ARG A 152 -7.56 -2.10 -19.73
N ALA A 153 -8.35 -2.20 -18.66
CA ALA A 153 -9.77 -2.51 -18.72
C ALA A 153 -10.54 -1.45 -19.53
N ALA A 154 -10.39 -0.17 -19.19
CA ALA A 154 -11.07 0.92 -19.91
C ALA A 154 -10.70 0.98 -21.41
N ARG A 155 -9.42 0.75 -21.75
CA ARG A 155 -8.96 0.69 -23.15
C ARG A 155 -9.54 -0.51 -23.90
N LEU A 156 -9.61 -1.67 -23.24
CA LEU A 156 -10.18 -2.88 -23.82
C LEU A 156 -11.68 -2.68 -24.10
N GLU A 157 -12.44 -2.15 -23.15
CA GLU A 157 -13.85 -1.81 -23.32
C GLU A 157 -14.07 -0.83 -24.48
N GLY A 158 -13.29 0.26 -24.52
CA GLY A 158 -13.36 1.22 -25.61
C GLY A 158 -13.02 0.62 -26.98
N LEU A 159 -12.06 -0.31 -27.04
CA LEU A 159 -11.71 -1.04 -28.26
C LEU A 159 -12.82 -1.99 -28.70
N LEU A 160 -13.44 -2.71 -27.77
CA LEU A 160 -14.55 -3.61 -28.06
C LEU A 160 -15.82 -2.86 -28.49
N GLY A 161 -16.10 -1.72 -27.88
CA GLY A 161 -17.27 -0.89 -28.17
C GLY A 161 -17.22 -0.20 -29.54
N ARG A 162 -16.02 0.10 -30.05
CA ARG A 162 -15.84 0.73 -31.38
C ARG A 162 -15.68 -0.27 -32.53
N MET A 163 -15.56 -1.57 -32.23
CA MET A 163 -15.39 -2.61 -33.26
C MET A 163 -16.69 -2.90 -34.00
N THR A 164 -16.63 -2.90 -35.33
CA THR A 164 -17.72 -3.43 -36.15
C THR A 164 -17.82 -4.95 -36.03
N PRO A 165 -18.96 -5.57 -36.42
CA PRO A 165 -19.09 -7.03 -36.42
C PRO A 165 -18.00 -7.74 -37.23
N SER A 166 -17.61 -7.17 -38.38
CA SER A 166 -16.56 -7.74 -39.23
C SER A 166 -15.17 -7.65 -38.60
N GLN A 167 -14.84 -6.51 -37.97
CA GLN A 167 -13.59 -6.36 -37.22
C GLN A 167 -13.52 -7.33 -36.04
N ARG A 168 -14.62 -7.48 -35.30
CA ARG A 168 -14.70 -8.42 -34.18
C ARG A 168 -14.45 -9.85 -34.66
N GLN A 169 -15.11 -10.27 -35.75
CA GLN A 169 -14.91 -11.61 -36.32
C GLN A 169 -13.46 -11.83 -36.78
N TYR A 170 -12.85 -10.82 -37.42
CA TYR A 170 -11.46 -10.88 -37.85
C TYR A 170 -10.48 -11.05 -36.68
N GLU A 171 -10.64 -10.25 -35.63
CA GLU A 171 -9.79 -10.34 -34.43
C GLU A 171 -10.02 -11.63 -33.65
N THR A 172 -11.26 -12.12 -33.57
CA THR A 172 -11.56 -13.45 -32.97
C THR A 172 -10.84 -14.56 -33.73
N GLY A 173 -10.80 -14.50 -35.07
CA GLY A 173 -10.06 -15.47 -35.87
C GLY A 173 -8.54 -15.43 -35.61
N ARG A 174 -7.98 -14.24 -35.37
CA ARG A 174 -6.56 -14.07 -34.99
C ARG A 174 -6.30 -14.58 -33.57
N ALA A 175 -7.19 -14.28 -32.63
CA ALA A 175 -7.12 -14.75 -31.25
C ALA A 175 -7.14 -16.29 -31.19
N ALA A 176 -8.08 -16.92 -31.90
CA ALA A 176 -8.19 -18.37 -31.98
C ALA A 176 -6.93 -19.02 -32.58
N LYS A 177 -6.34 -18.44 -33.64
CA LYS A 177 -5.06 -18.90 -34.21
C LYS A 177 -3.90 -18.79 -33.21
N ALA A 178 -3.98 -17.87 -32.26
CA ALA A 178 -3.00 -17.69 -31.19
C ALA A 178 -3.35 -18.50 -29.92
N GLY A 179 -4.45 -19.26 -29.91
CA GLY A 179 -4.90 -20.04 -28.74
C GLY A 179 -5.46 -19.19 -27.59
N LEU A 180 -6.02 -18.02 -27.89
CA LEU A 180 -6.48 -17.05 -26.89
C LEU A 180 -7.96 -16.69 -27.10
N SER A 181 -8.60 -16.22 -26.03
CA SER A 181 -9.86 -15.50 -26.16
C SER A 181 -9.63 -14.15 -26.84
N LEU A 182 -10.71 -13.56 -27.39
CA LEU A 182 -10.65 -12.23 -27.98
C LEU A 182 -10.11 -11.20 -26.98
N ASP A 183 -10.60 -11.25 -25.73
CA ASP A 183 -10.19 -10.31 -24.68
C ASP A 183 -8.70 -10.46 -24.32
N GLN A 184 -8.20 -11.69 -24.18
CA GLN A 184 -6.77 -11.95 -23.93
C GLN A 184 -5.89 -11.47 -25.09
N TRP A 185 -6.37 -11.66 -26.33
CA TRP A 185 -5.67 -11.19 -27.52
C TRP A 185 -5.62 -9.66 -27.60
N LEU A 186 -6.73 -8.99 -27.29
CA LEU A 186 -6.81 -7.53 -27.32
C LEU A 186 -6.09 -6.88 -26.14
N ALA A 187 -6.08 -7.51 -24.96
CA ALA A 187 -5.34 -7.06 -23.80
C ALA A 187 -3.83 -6.93 -24.08
N ARG A 188 -3.27 -7.80 -24.94
CA ARG A 188 -1.87 -7.69 -25.40
C ARG A 188 -1.62 -6.43 -26.24
N LYS A 189 -2.63 -5.91 -26.92
CA LYS A 189 -2.53 -4.68 -27.72
C LYS A 189 -2.71 -3.41 -26.89
N THR A 190 -3.30 -3.51 -25.70
CA THR A 190 -3.58 -2.38 -24.82
C THR A 190 -2.62 -2.28 -23.62
N SER A 191 -1.62 -3.17 -23.53
CA SER A 191 -0.77 -3.35 -22.35
C SER A 191 0.30 -2.27 -22.14
N ALA A 192 0.75 -1.57 -23.19
CA ALA A 192 1.78 -0.54 -23.06
C ALA A 192 1.17 0.77 -22.53
N ASP A 193 1.69 1.26 -21.41
CA ASP A 193 1.25 2.52 -20.81
C ASP A 193 2.36 3.18 -19.99
N ALA A 194 2.78 4.38 -20.39
CA ALA A 194 3.91 5.06 -19.76
C ALA A 194 3.69 5.42 -18.28
N VAL A 195 2.43 5.58 -17.84
CA VAL A 195 2.08 5.85 -16.44
C VAL A 195 2.18 4.55 -15.63
N SER A 196 1.59 3.46 -16.13
CA SER A 196 1.74 2.11 -15.55
C SER A 196 3.22 1.73 -15.43
N ASP A 197 3.99 1.88 -16.50
CA ASP A 197 5.43 1.57 -16.51
C ASP A 197 6.20 2.44 -15.50
N ALA A 198 5.77 3.68 -15.27
CA ALA A 198 6.37 4.53 -14.24
C ALA A 198 6.06 4.04 -12.84
N ILE A 199 4.82 3.64 -12.58
CA ILE A 199 4.38 3.09 -11.30
C ILE A 199 5.11 1.78 -11.00
N ASP A 200 5.18 0.87 -11.97
CA ASP A 200 5.93 -0.39 -11.83
C ASP A 200 7.42 -0.13 -11.57
N GLY A 201 8.00 0.87 -12.25
CA GLY A 201 9.37 1.31 -12.01
C GLY A 201 9.59 1.92 -10.62
N LEU A 202 8.60 2.62 -10.06
CA LEU A 202 8.64 3.11 -8.68
C LEU A 202 8.56 1.96 -7.68
N ILE A 203 7.64 1.01 -7.86
CA ILE A 203 7.52 -0.17 -7.00
C ILE A 203 8.86 -0.90 -6.95
N ALA A 204 9.45 -1.21 -8.10
CA ALA A 204 10.75 -1.87 -8.17
C ALA A 204 11.87 -1.07 -7.47
N ALA A 205 11.88 0.26 -7.58
CA ALA A 205 12.87 1.10 -6.90
C ALA A 205 12.66 1.16 -5.38
N CYS A 206 11.42 1.11 -4.90
CA CYS A 206 11.13 0.99 -3.47
C CYS A 206 11.59 -0.37 -2.94
N ASP A 207 11.27 -1.45 -3.64
CA ASP A 207 11.60 -2.81 -3.21
C ASP A 207 13.12 -3.02 -3.15
N GLU A 208 13.87 -2.53 -4.15
CA GLU A 208 15.34 -2.58 -4.16
C GLU A 208 15.95 -1.76 -3.02
N PHE A 209 15.38 -0.59 -2.72
CA PHE A 209 15.82 0.23 -1.60
C PHE A 209 15.56 -0.47 -0.25
N GLU A 210 14.39 -1.07 -0.07
CA GLU A 210 14.02 -1.79 1.16
C GLU A 210 14.89 -3.04 1.36
N VAL A 211 15.15 -3.83 0.30
CA VAL A 211 16.12 -4.95 0.34
C VAL A 211 17.45 -4.48 0.90
N TYR A 212 17.97 -3.36 0.37
CA TYR A 212 19.26 -2.86 0.80
C TYR A 212 19.20 -2.33 2.23
N TYR A 213 18.17 -1.57 2.57
CA TYR A 213 17.98 -1.01 3.90
C TYR A 213 17.97 -2.10 4.97
N ASP A 214 17.20 -3.17 4.77
CA ASP A 214 17.11 -4.29 5.71
C ASP A 214 18.45 -5.03 5.83
N SER A 215 19.27 -5.06 4.76
CA SER A 215 20.62 -5.66 4.79
C SER A 215 21.62 -4.89 5.66
N LEU A 216 21.35 -3.62 5.98
CA LEU A 216 22.23 -2.78 6.81
C LEU A 216 22.04 -3.04 8.31
N GLY A 217 21.07 -3.88 8.69
CA GLY A 217 20.80 -4.27 10.07
C GLY A 217 19.86 -3.31 10.81
N MET A 218 19.23 -3.82 11.86
CA MET A 218 18.12 -3.17 12.58
C MET A 218 18.56 -2.22 13.72
N SER A 219 19.86 -2.14 14.02
CA SER A 219 20.36 -1.41 15.19
C SER A 219 20.68 0.06 14.90
N GLY A 220 19.64 0.90 14.85
CA GLY A 220 19.65 2.33 15.24
C GLY A 220 20.43 3.35 14.40
N PHE A 221 21.50 2.95 13.70
CA PHE A 221 22.32 3.85 12.88
C PHE A 221 22.66 3.20 11.55
N VAL A 222 21.85 3.50 10.55
CA VAL A 222 22.11 3.11 9.16
C VAL A 222 23.18 4.05 8.60
N ARG A 223 24.38 3.52 8.34
CA ARG A 223 25.42 4.29 7.67
C ARG A 223 24.98 4.57 6.24
N VAL A 224 24.81 5.84 5.90
CA VAL A 224 24.53 6.28 4.53
C VAL A 224 25.79 6.09 3.69
N ASP A 225 25.92 4.92 3.08
CA ASP A 225 26.96 4.64 2.10
C ASP A 225 26.53 5.06 0.67
N GLN A 226 27.40 4.80 -0.29
CA GLN A 226 27.17 5.16 -1.69
C GLN A 226 25.95 4.41 -2.27
N THR A 227 25.73 3.16 -1.88
CA THR A 227 24.63 2.33 -2.36
C THR A 227 23.30 2.82 -1.80
N PHE A 228 23.22 3.07 -0.48
CA PHE A 228 22.05 3.65 0.17
C PHE A 228 21.67 4.98 -0.48
N ALA A 229 22.66 5.87 -0.68
CA ALA A 229 22.43 7.16 -1.31
C ALA A 229 21.99 7.03 -2.78
N ALA A 230 22.56 6.08 -3.53
CA ALA A 230 22.19 5.84 -4.94
C ALA A 230 20.77 5.29 -5.08
N LEU A 231 20.42 4.28 -4.29
CA LEU A 231 19.07 3.69 -4.27
C LEU A 231 18.03 4.71 -3.78
N GLY A 232 18.36 5.50 -2.76
CA GLY A 232 17.52 6.60 -2.29
C GLY A 232 17.23 7.61 -3.40
N ARG A 233 18.26 8.05 -4.15
CA ARG A 233 18.08 8.93 -5.32
C ARG A 233 17.25 8.28 -6.43
N LYS A 234 17.47 7.00 -6.71
CA LYS A 234 16.69 6.23 -7.71
C LYS A 234 15.20 6.21 -7.34
N ARG A 235 14.89 5.90 -6.09
CA ARG A 235 13.52 5.90 -5.55
C ARG A 235 12.87 7.28 -5.65
N LEU A 236 13.56 8.34 -5.22
CA LEU A 236 13.06 9.71 -5.30
C LEU A 236 12.82 10.16 -6.75
N ALA A 237 13.71 9.82 -7.67
CA ALA A 237 13.55 10.12 -9.10
C ALA A 237 12.35 9.38 -9.72
N ALA A 238 12.17 8.09 -9.37
CA ALA A 238 11.02 7.31 -9.84
C ALA A 238 9.69 7.89 -9.30
N GLN A 239 9.66 8.30 -8.03
CA GLN A 239 8.49 8.92 -7.42
C GLN A 239 8.17 10.27 -8.07
N ALA A 240 9.18 11.11 -8.33
CA ALA A 240 9.02 12.37 -9.04
C ALA A 240 8.47 12.16 -10.46
N ARG A 241 8.97 11.15 -11.19
CA ARG A 241 8.45 10.78 -12.50
C ARG A 241 6.98 10.38 -12.44
N CYS A 242 6.58 9.56 -11.46
CA CYS A 242 5.17 9.21 -11.25
C CYS A 242 4.32 10.45 -10.97
N LYS A 243 4.75 11.34 -10.05
CA LYS A 243 4.04 12.59 -9.74
C LYS A 243 3.81 13.45 -10.99
N VAL A 244 4.81 13.58 -11.86
CA VAL A 244 4.70 14.32 -13.12
C VAL A 244 3.67 13.69 -14.07
N LEU A 245 3.75 12.37 -14.27
CA LEU A 245 2.87 11.66 -15.21
C LEU A 245 1.43 11.55 -14.72
N LEU A 246 1.22 11.48 -13.40
CA LEU A 246 -0.11 11.44 -12.78
C LEU A 246 -0.80 12.81 -12.74
N ARG A 247 -0.06 13.91 -12.95
CA ARG A 247 -0.57 15.26 -12.82
C ARG A 247 -1.72 15.50 -13.82
N GLY A 248 -2.91 15.78 -13.30
CA GLY A 248 -4.09 16.08 -14.12
C GLY A 248 -4.86 14.86 -14.63
N LEU A 249 -4.45 13.64 -14.27
CA LEU A 249 -5.23 12.44 -14.55
C LEU A 249 -6.40 12.32 -13.56
N LYS A 250 -7.59 12.02 -14.08
CA LYS A 250 -8.73 11.61 -13.25
C LYS A 250 -8.50 10.20 -12.74
N ASN A 251 -8.94 9.89 -11.51
CA ASN A 251 -8.89 8.54 -10.98
C ASN A 251 -9.90 7.65 -11.74
N PRO A 252 -9.45 6.69 -12.57
CA PRO A 252 -10.35 5.82 -13.31
C PRO A 252 -11.06 4.79 -12.40
N ALA A 253 -10.49 4.48 -11.23
CA ALA A 253 -11.07 3.56 -10.27
C ALA A 253 -12.21 4.18 -9.44
N ALA A 254 -12.30 5.52 -9.37
CA ALA A 254 -13.35 6.21 -8.61
C ALA A 254 -14.77 6.02 -9.18
N GLY A 255 -14.90 5.65 -10.47
CA GLY A 255 -16.18 5.37 -11.11
C GLY A 255 -16.80 4.01 -10.76
N HIS A 256 -16.07 3.15 -10.04
CA HIS A 256 -16.49 1.79 -9.68
C HIS A 256 -16.73 1.61 -8.17
N ALA A 257 -16.76 2.71 -7.39
CA ALA A 257 -17.25 2.67 -6.01
C ALA A 257 -18.77 2.42 -6.04
N ALA A 258 -19.14 1.16 -6.26
CA ALA A 258 -20.50 0.70 -5.99
C ALA A 258 -20.71 0.80 -4.48
N ASP A 259 -21.85 1.39 -4.14
CA ASP A 259 -22.45 1.51 -2.82
C ASP A 259 -22.55 0.10 -2.20
N VAL A 260 -21.53 -0.34 -1.46
CA VAL A 260 -21.62 -1.49 -0.57
C VAL A 260 -22.02 -0.97 0.81
N GLY A 261 -23.22 -0.38 0.83
CA GLY A 261 -23.93 -0.06 2.05
C GLY A 261 -24.43 -1.35 2.71
N ALA A 262 -24.14 -1.45 4.00
CA ALA A 262 -24.89 -2.14 5.06
C ALA A 262 -25.73 -3.37 4.65
N ALA A 263 -25.26 -4.55 5.06
CA ALA A 263 -26.10 -5.66 5.50
C ALA A 263 -25.49 -6.29 6.75
#